data_AF-A0A4Q3Y3F9-F1
#
_entry.id   AF-A0A4Q3Y3F9-F1
#
_cell.length_a   1.000
_cell.length_b   1.000
_cell.length_c   1.000
_cell.angle_alpha   90.00
_cell.angle_beta   90.00
_cell.angle_gamma   90.00
#
_symmetry.space_group_name_H-M   'P 1'
#
loop_
_entity.id
_entity.type
_entity.pdbx_description
1 polymer ?
#
loop_
_entity_poly.entity_id
_entity_poly.type
_entity_poly.pdbx_seq_one_letter_code
_entity_poly.pdbx_strand_id
1 'polypeptide(L)' 'MPLDIAANLQITGPVDGRAHEVLTPEALAFVADLHRTFDVRRRELLAARKVRQAAFDAGAL' A
#
# COMPACT_ATOMS: atom_id res chain seq x y z
N MET A 1 -12.29 19.51 -1.10
CA MET A 1 -10.85 19.82 -1.13
C MET A 1 -10.11 18.57 -0.74
N PRO A 2 -9.41 17.87 -1.65
CA PRO A 2 -8.53 16.79 -1.21
C PRO A 2 -7.45 17.44 -0.35
N LEU A 3 -7.24 16.88 0.84
CA LEU A 3 -6.18 17.29 1.75
C LEU A 3 -4.84 16.97 1.08
N ASP A 4 -4.23 17.99 0.47
CA ASP A 4 -2.84 17.92 0.01
C ASP A 4 -1.93 18.16 1.22
N ILE A 5 -1.76 17.11 2.03
CA ILE A 5 -0.85 17.13 3.16
C ILE A 5 0.43 16.43 2.75
N ALA A 6 1.33 17.21 2.14
CA ALA A 6 2.78 17.10 2.23
C ALA A 6 3.48 15.81 1.74
N ALA A 7 2.79 14.79 1.22
CA ALA A 7 3.39 13.46 1.10
C ALA A 7 2.92 12.58 -0.08
N ASN A 8 2.54 13.12 -1.25
CA ASN A 8 2.19 12.30 -2.43
C ASN A 8 1.18 11.16 -2.13
N LEU A 9 0.23 11.40 -1.22
CA LEU A 9 -0.80 10.43 -0.85
C LEU A 9 -2.13 10.91 -1.43
N GLN A 10 -2.85 10.01 -2.10
CA GLN A 10 -4.17 10.30 -2.63
C GLN A 10 -5.23 9.48 -1.90
N ILE A 11 -6.17 10.16 -1.24
CA ILE A 11 -7.36 9.53 -0.69
C ILE A 11 -8.44 9.58 -1.77
N THR A 12 -8.83 8.40 -2.28
CA THR A 12 -9.79 8.27 -3.40
C THR A 12 -11.25 8.22 -2.93
N GLY A 13 -11.48 8.05 -1.63
CA GLY A 13 -12.81 8.03 -1.03
C GLY A 13 -13.12 9.31 -0.23
N PRO A 14 -14.41 9.56 0.06
CA PRO A 14 -14.81 10.66 0.91
C PRO A 14 -14.32 10.45 2.36
N VAL A 15 -13.92 11.52 3.04
CA VAL A 15 -13.43 11.51 4.43
C VAL A 15 -14.47 12.19 5.31
N ASP A 16 -15.51 11.44 5.67
CA ASP A 16 -16.71 11.97 6.30
C ASP A 16 -16.98 11.27 7.62
N GLY A 17 -17.88 11.84 8.44
CA GLY A 17 -18.34 11.21 9.67
C GLY A 17 -17.15 10.84 10.54
N ARG A 18 -17.07 9.59 11.03
CA ARG A 18 -16.00 9.13 11.94
C ARG A 18 -14.66 8.85 11.25
N ALA A 19 -14.56 8.95 9.93
CA ALA A 19 -13.31 8.68 9.22
C ALA A 19 -12.20 9.68 9.60
N HIS A 20 -12.54 10.93 9.94
CA HIS A 20 -11.58 11.94 10.40
C HIS A 20 -10.87 11.56 11.70
N GLU A 21 -11.49 10.72 12.55
CA GLU A 21 -10.90 10.24 13.80
C GLU A 21 -9.71 9.31 13.54
N VAL A 22 -9.68 8.65 12.36
CA VAL A 22 -8.67 7.65 11.99
C VAL A 22 -7.70 8.18 10.95
N LEU A 23 -8.19 8.93 9.95
CA LEU A 23 -7.40 9.50 8.87
C LEU A 23 -6.79 10.84 9.28
N THR A 24 -6.18 10.89 10.46
CA THR A 24 -5.47 12.10 10.94
C THR A 24 -4.19 12.30 10.13
N PRO A 25 -3.65 13.54 10.07
CA PRO A 25 -2.39 13.80 9.37
C PRO A 25 -1.23 12.90 9.81
N GLU A 26 -1.11 12.62 11.12
CA GLU A 26 -0.06 11.79 11.70
C GLU A 26 -0.21 10.32 11.29
N ALA A 27 -1.44 9.81 11.30
CA ALA A 27 -1.73 8.45 10.86
C ALA A 27 -1.44 8.27 9.37
N LEU A 28 -1.82 9.26 8.55
CA LEU A 28 -1.55 9.26 7.10
C LEU A 28 -0.05 9.33 6.81
N ALA A 29 0.70 10.16 7.54
CA ALA A 29 2.16 10.24 7.43
C ALA A 29 2.82 8.91 7.79
N PHE A 30 2.40 8.29 8.90
CA PHE A 30 2.91 6.99 9.32
C PHE A 30 2.68 5.90 8.28
N VAL A 31 1.47 5.79 7.72
CA VAL A 31 1.16 4.81 6.68
C VAL A 31 1.94 5.08 5.38
N ALA A 32 2.12 6.36 5.01
CA ALA A 32 2.94 6.72 3.86
C ALA A 32 4.39 6.23 4.01
N ASP A 33 4.97 6.38 5.20
CA ASP A 33 6.34 5.94 5.48
C ASP A 33 6.47 4.42 5.53
N LEU A 34 5.48 3.71 6.09
CA LEU A 34 5.42 2.25 5.99
C LEU A 34 5.40 1.79 4.53
N HIS A 35 4.56 2.42 3.69
CA HIS A 35 4.49 2.09 2.27
C HIS A 35 5.84 2.33 1.57
N ARG A 36 6.45 3.51 1.75
CA ARG A 36 7.77 3.82 1.16
C ARG A 36 8.85 2.83 1.59
N THR A 37 8.83 2.40 2.84
CA THR A 37 9.84 1.49 3.40
C THR A 37 9.67 0.05 2.90
N PHE A 38 8.43 -0.44 2.79
CA PHE A 38 8.17 -1.87 2.60
C PHE A 38 7.57 -2.26 1.25
N ASP A 39 7.06 -1.32 0.43
CA ASP A 39 6.38 -1.65 -0.82
C ASP A 39 7.30 -2.33 -1.85
N VAL A 40 8.58 -1.93 -1.89
CA VAL A 40 9.59 -2.58 -2.78
C VAL A 40 9.64 -4.08 -2.49
N ARG A 41 9.87 -4.45 -1.22
CA ARG A 41 9.95 -5.85 -0.81
C ARG A 41 8.62 -6.59 -1.03
N ARG A 42 7.49 -5.93 -0.78
CA ARG A 42 6.15 -6.50 -1.04
C ARG A 42 5.99 -6.87 -2.52
N ARG A 43 6.39 -5.99 -3.45
CA ARG A 43 6.32 -6.24 -4.90
C ARG A 43 7.24 -7.37 -5.34
N GLU A 44 8.46 -7.44 -4.83
CA GLU A 44 9.39 -8.54 -5.10
C GLU A 44 8.78 -9.89 -4.71
N LEU A 45 8.19 -9.98 -3.51
CA LEU A 45 7.56 -11.21 -3.04
C LEU A 45 6.35 -11.60 -3.89
N LEU A 46 5.56 -10.62 -4.35
CA LEU A 46 4.45 -10.88 -5.27
C LEU A 46 4.94 -11.37 -6.64
N ALA A 47 6.04 -10.83 -7.15
CA ALA A 47 6.67 -11.32 -8.38
C ALA A 47 7.22 -12.74 -8.19
N ALA A 48 7.88 -13.02 -7.08
CA ALA A 48 8.38 -14.34 -6.75
C ALA A 48 7.27 -15.40 -6.66
N ARG A 49 6.08 -15.02 -6.17
CA ARG A 49 4.90 -15.91 -6.20
C ARG A 49 4.51 -16.30 -7.62
N LYS A 50 4.53 -15.36 -8.57
CA LYS A 50 4.24 -15.65 -9.98
C LYS A 50 5.27 -16.59 -10.60
N VAL A 51 6.55 -16.36 -10.32
CA VAL A 51 7.64 -17.24 -10.79
C VAL A 51 7.46 -18.66 -10.24
N ARG A 52 7.18 -18.78 -8.93
CA ARG A 52 6.95 -20.08 -8.31
C ARG A 52 5.73 -20.79 -8.89
N GLN A 53 4.65 -20.05 -9.16
CA GLN A 53 3.46 -20.61 -9.79
C GLN A 53 3.79 -21.15 -11.19
N ALA A 54 4.52 -20.40 -12.02
CA ALA A 54 4.91 -20.86 -13.35
C ALA A 54 5.77 -22.13 -13.32
N ALA A 55 6.61 -22.29 -12.29
CA ALA A 55 7.36 -23.53 -12.09
C ALA A 55 6.45 -24.72 -11.78
N PHE A 56 5.45 -24.53 -10.90
CA PHE A 56 4.45 -25.56 -10.61
C PHE A 56 3.61 -25.91 -11.85
N ASP A 57 3.20 -24.92 -12.63
CA ASP A 57 2.46 -25.13 -13.87
C ASP A 57 3.29 -25.92 -14.92
N ALA A 58 4.63 -25.80 -14.87
CA ALA A 58 5.57 -26.57 -15.66
C ALA A 58 5.90 -27.96 -15.08
N GLY A 59 5.26 -28.37 -13.98
CA GLY A 59 5.41 -29.68 -13.36
C GLY A 59 6.49 -29.78 -12.29
N ALA A 60 7.01 -28.65 -11.78
CA ALA A 60 7.83 -28.68 -10.57
C ALA A 60 6.97 -29.05 -9.34
N LEU A 61 7.55 -29.77 -8.38
CA LEU A 61 6.95 -30.13 -7.08
C LEU A 61 7.24 -29.07 -6.00
#